data_AF-A0A0N4SWY9-F1
#
_entry.id   AF-A0A0N4SWY9-F1
#
_cell.length_a   1.000
_cell.length_b   1.000
_cell.length_c   1.000
_cell.angle_alpha   90.00
_cell.angle_beta   90.00
_cell.angle_gamma   90.00
#
_symmetry.space_group_name_H-M   'P 1'
#
loop_
_entity.id
_entity.type
_entity.pdbx_description
1 polymer ?
#
loop_
_entity_poly.entity_id
_entity_poly.type
_entity_poly.pdbx_seq_one_letter_code
_entity_poly.pdbx_strand_id
1 'polypeptide(L)'
;MSWGCRSLYMGLMCISRTVLKMKTAEKESLRQRKVESTDARSHPNSGDASCVVQKMDVRAISDESDADGLIDGERISQLTKNLPQGSDHLGAFIDPVLSPLPPRWRNWVVRGIFSIIMVSLFSVIIKMGATWLMALVFVIQFWCFHEIITIGLAVYRLYSLPWFRALSWYFLLSSNYFFFGESLIDYWGILLRKDQFLHFLVAHHRLISFALYCIGFVWFVLSLRKGYYLRQFSLFAWSHVTLLLIVSQSFLIIQNIFQGLIWFLVPVSMVICCDVMSYVFGFFFGKTPLIKLSPKKTWEGFIGGGISTVLFGLIVSLTQSFDVITQTVGHIVPMLSYCLLHHPFFVCPLEDYTVENYNCTVPPSFVLREFNIGRPISIILRLMQRPPTLEVYPFLLHTIIMGLFASILGPFGGFFASGFKRAFKIKALFPKNFRYDFGDVIPGHGGLMDRFDCQLLMGTFVNVYIHTFIKVPNPSKLLQQIFWLPVEEQLYIFQSLRDHLHEGLVDA
;
A
#
# COMPACT_ATOMS: atom_id res chain seq x y z
N MET A 1 11.19 3.13 -27.14
CA MET A 1 10.06 2.22 -26.86
C MET A 1 10.33 0.72 -27.09
N SER A 2 11.47 0.28 -27.66
CA SER A 2 11.79 -1.15 -27.90
C SER A 2 12.25 -1.93 -26.64
N TRP A 3 12.77 -1.24 -25.61
CA TRP A 3 13.39 -1.89 -24.44
C TRP A 3 12.40 -2.39 -23.37
N GLY A 4 11.20 -1.79 -23.26
CA GLY A 4 10.20 -2.17 -22.26
C GLY A 4 9.55 -3.55 -22.49
N CYS A 5 9.41 -3.96 -23.76
CA CYS A 5 8.75 -5.23 -24.11
C CYS A 5 9.64 -6.46 -23.82
N ARG A 6 10.97 -6.33 -23.99
CA ARG A 6 11.93 -7.40 -23.63
C ARG A 6 12.05 -7.60 -22.12
N SER A 7 11.99 -6.52 -21.34
CA SER A 7 12.06 -6.59 -19.87
C SER A 7 10.82 -7.25 -19.26
N LEU A 8 9.62 -6.96 -19.82
CA LEU A 8 8.37 -7.60 -19.40
C LEU A 8 8.35 -9.11 -19.68
N TYR A 9 8.88 -9.55 -20.84
CA TYR A 9 8.97 -10.97 -21.21
C TYR A 9 9.98 -11.74 -20.35
N MET A 10 11.11 -11.11 -20.00
CA MET A 10 12.08 -11.67 -19.04
C MET A 10 11.50 -11.74 -17.63
N GLY A 11 10.73 -10.74 -17.20
CA GLY A 11 10.00 -10.74 -15.93
C GLY A 11 8.99 -11.88 -15.81
N LEU A 12 8.15 -12.08 -16.84
CA LEU A 12 7.16 -13.17 -16.91
C LEU A 12 7.82 -14.56 -16.88
N MET A 13 8.95 -14.76 -17.57
CA MET A 13 9.71 -16.02 -17.50
C MET A 13 10.37 -16.24 -16.14
N CYS A 14 10.90 -15.20 -15.50
CA CYS A 14 11.53 -15.30 -14.18
C CYS A 14 10.48 -15.62 -13.09
N ILE A 15 9.28 -15.05 -13.20
CA ILE A 15 8.13 -15.34 -12.33
C ILE A 15 7.65 -16.78 -12.51
N SER A 16 7.49 -17.26 -13.76
CA SER A 16 7.11 -18.66 -14.03
C SER A 16 8.13 -19.65 -13.45
N ARG A 17 9.44 -19.38 -13.60
CA ARG A 17 10.51 -20.20 -13.00
C ARG A 17 10.52 -20.16 -11.47
N THR A 18 10.17 -19.04 -10.87
CA THR A 18 10.09 -18.88 -9.40
C THR A 18 8.89 -19.63 -8.82
N VAL A 19 7.73 -19.57 -9.49
CA VAL A 19 6.53 -20.36 -9.16
C VAL A 19 6.78 -21.86 -9.33
N LEU A 20 7.55 -22.27 -10.35
CA LEU A 20 7.95 -23.67 -10.52
C LEU A 20 8.90 -24.12 -9.40
N LYS A 21 9.88 -23.31 -9.02
CA LYS A 21 10.80 -23.59 -7.89
C LYS A 21 10.08 -23.70 -6.55
N MET A 22 9.02 -22.91 -6.32
CA MET A 22 8.17 -23.02 -5.13
C MET A 22 7.41 -24.36 -5.08
N LYS A 23 6.88 -24.85 -6.21
CA LYS A 23 6.25 -26.18 -6.28
C LYS A 23 7.24 -27.32 -5.99
N THR A 24 8.51 -27.16 -6.36
CA THR A 24 9.55 -28.18 -6.11
C THR A 24 9.99 -28.17 -4.64
N ALA A 25 10.21 -26.99 -4.04
CA ALA A 25 10.58 -26.85 -2.64
C ALA A 25 9.46 -27.32 -1.68
N GLU A 26 8.19 -27.10 -2.03
CA GLU A 26 7.06 -27.63 -1.27
C GLU A 26 7.02 -29.17 -1.33
N LYS A 27 7.31 -29.77 -2.49
CA LYS A 27 7.40 -31.23 -2.68
C LYS A 27 8.54 -31.86 -1.87
N GLU A 28 9.70 -31.20 -1.79
CA GLU A 28 10.84 -31.66 -1.00
C GLU A 28 10.58 -31.56 0.51
N SER A 29 9.96 -30.47 0.98
CA SER A 29 9.57 -30.32 2.39
C SER A 29 8.50 -31.34 2.83
N LEU A 30 7.62 -31.76 1.92
CA LEU A 30 6.63 -32.82 2.14
C LEU A 30 7.25 -34.22 2.13
N ARG A 31 8.32 -34.43 1.35
CA ARG A 31 9.12 -35.67 1.38
C ARG A 31 9.86 -35.82 2.71
N GLN A 32 10.48 -34.75 3.21
CA GLN A 32 11.20 -34.74 4.49
C GLN A 32 10.27 -35.00 5.68
N ARG A 33 9.08 -34.37 5.73
CA ARG A 33 8.09 -34.66 6.80
C ARG A 33 7.52 -36.08 6.75
N LYS A 34 7.46 -36.70 5.56
CA LYS A 34 6.96 -38.08 5.42
C LYS A 34 8.00 -39.09 5.89
N VAL A 35 9.29 -38.84 5.63
CA VAL A 35 10.40 -39.66 6.14
C VAL A 35 10.48 -39.59 7.67
N GLU A 36 10.42 -38.40 8.27
CA GLU A 36 10.40 -38.23 9.74
C GLU A 36 9.18 -38.88 10.42
N SER A 37 8.02 -38.94 9.76
CA SER A 37 6.83 -39.58 10.31
C SER A 37 6.85 -41.11 10.24
N THR A 38 7.72 -41.69 9.39
CA THR A 38 7.80 -43.15 9.19
C THR A 38 8.79 -43.79 10.16
N ASP A 39 9.84 -43.07 10.57
CA ASP A 39 10.83 -43.55 11.55
C ASP A 39 10.37 -43.45 13.02
N ALA A 40 9.26 -42.77 13.31
CA ALA A 40 8.75 -42.57 14.67
C ALA A 40 7.85 -43.70 15.22
N ARG A 41 7.78 -44.87 14.57
CA ARG A 41 7.00 -46.03 15.05
C ARG A 41 7.79 -47.35 15.07
N SER A 42 8.78 -47.44 15.97
CA SER A 42 9.23 -48.71 16.58
C SER A 42 10.21 -48.47 17.74
N HIS A 43 9.86 -48.87 18.96
CA HIS A 43 10.73 -48.94 20.16
C HIS A 43 11.43 -50.32 20.25
N PRO A 44 12.27 -50.63 21.27
CA PRO A 44 13.55 -50.02 21.69
C PRO A 44 14.67 -51.08 21.90
N ASN A 45 15.97 -50.69 21.92
CA ASN A 45 17.03 -51.13 22.87
C ASN A 45 18.48 -51.12 22.33
N SER A 46 19.37 -50.79 23.27
CA SER A 46 20.78 -51.19 23.45
C SER A 46 21.89 -50.68 22.52
N GLY A 47 22.98 -50.21 23.14
CA GLY A 47 24.35 -50.35 22.62
C GLY A 47 25.15 -49.06 22.49
N ASP A 48 26.24 -48.97 23.25
CA ASP A 48 27.30 -47.96 23.20
C ASP A 48 27.87 -47.70 21.80
N ALA A 49 28.26 -46.45 21.51
CA ALA A 49 29.62 -46.04 21.13
C ALA A 49 29.65 -44.62 20.51
N SER A 50 30.60 -43.82 21.00
CA SER A 50 30.88 -42.41 20.70
C SER A 50 31.15 -42.08 19.23
N CYS A 51 30.75 -40.87 18.80
CA CYS A 51 31.64 -40.01 18.02
C CYS A 51 31.34 -38.52 18.31
N VAL A 52 32.39 -37.82 18.69
CA VAL A 52 32.42 -36.44 19.17
C VAL A 52 32.27 -35.48 17.99
N VAL A 53 31.23 -34.65 18.01
CA VAL A 53 31.24 -33.35 17.32
C VAL A 53 30.90 -32.28 18.35
N GLN A 54 31.84 -31.36 18.46
CA GLN A 54 31.98 -30.29 19.44
C GLN A 54 30.67 -29.51 19.65
N LYS A 55 30.08 -29.66 20.84
CA LYS A 55 28.91 -28.89 21.29
C LYS A 55 29.42 -27.54 21.80
N MET A 56 29.22 -26.49 21.02
CA MET A 56 29.37 -25.11 21.46
C MET A 56 28.27 -24.85 22.50
N ASP A 57 28.68 -24.46 23.71
CA ASP A 57 27.85 -24.34 24.91
C ASP A 57 26.60 -23.49 24.69
N VAL A 58 25.43 -24.12 24.72
CA VAL A 58 24.14 -23.46 24.95
C VAL A 58 23.80 -23.65 26.43
N ARG A 59 24.48 -22.89 27.30
CA ARG A 59 24.28 -22.88 28.75
C ARG A 59 24.02 -21.48 29.32
N ALA A 60 23.42 -20.60 28.52
CA ALA A 60 23.09 -19.23 28.94
C ALA A 60 21.61 -18.85 28.72
N ILE A 61 20.70 -19.83 28.63
CA ILE A 61 19.25 -19.58 28.49
C ILE A 61 18.47 -20.52 29.42
N SER A 62 18.76 -20.46 30.72
CA SER A 62 17.95 -21.16 31.74
C SER A 62 17.51 -20.28 32.91
N ASP A 63 17.81 -18.98 32.90
CA ASP A 63 17.50 -18.09 34.04
C ASP A 63 16.34 -17.11 33.79
N GLU A 64 15.53 -17.30 32.73
CA GLU A 64 14.35 -16.46 32.45
C GLU A 64 12.99 -17.17 32.66
N SER A 65 12.92 -18.17 33.56
CA SER A 65 11.65 -18.86 33.89
C SER A 65 10.95 -18.36 35.17
N ASP A 66 11.51 -17.41 35.91
CA ASP A 66 10.98 -17.06 37.24
C ASP A 66 10.03 -15.84 37.27
N ALA A 67 9.58 -15.37 36.10
CA ALA A 67 8.60 -14.28 36.00
C ALA A 67 7.25 -14.68 35.38
N ASP A 68 7.01 -15.97 35.16
CA ASP A 68 5.76 -16.51 34.57
C ASP A 68 4.85 -17.22 35.61
N GLY A 69 5.13 -17.04 36.91
CA GLY A 69 4.22 -17.41 37.99
C GLY A 69 3.38 -16.22 38.43
N LEU A 70 2.05 -16.35 38.37
CA LEU A 70 1.01 -15.39 38.83
C LEU A 70 0.56 -14.33 37.80
N ILE A 71 -0.12 -14.77 36.74
CA ILE A 71 -1.14 -13.93 36.09
C ILE A 71 -2.45 -14.71 36.08
N ASP A 72 -3.40 -14.18 36.86
CA ASP A 72 -4.72 -14.73 37.10
C ASP A 72 -5.51 -14.91 35.79
N GLY A 73 -6.08 -16.10 35.57
CA GLY A 73 -6.87 -16.41 34.37
C GLY A 73 -8.08 -15.48 34.19
N GLU A 74 -8.56 -14.89 35.28
CA GLU A 74 -9.65 -13.91 35.30
C GLU A 74 -9.23 -12.58 34.64
N ARG A 75 -7.98 -12.16 34.81
CA ARG A 75 -7.43 -10.94 34.19
C ARG A 75 -7.27 -11.11 32.67
N ILE A 76 -6.94 -12.32 32.21
CA ILE A 76 -6.87 -12.67 30.79
C ILE A 76 -8.28 -12.65 30.16
N SER A 77 -9.29 -13.14 30.88
CA SER A 77 -10.70 -13.10 30.45
C SER A 77 -11.23 -11.66 30.32
N GLN A 78 -10.99 -10.81 31.32
CA GLN A 78 -11.38 -9.39 31.27
C GLN A 78 -10.66 -8.61 30.16
N LEU A 79 -9.40 -8.94 29.87
CA LEU A 79 -8.61 -8.26 28.84
C LEU A 79 -8.95 -8.74 27.42
N THR A 80 -9.37 -10.01 27.29
CA THR A 80 -9.96 -10.54 26.06
C THR A 80 -11.20 -9.73 25.68
N LYS A 81 -12.01 -9.33 26.66
CA LYS A 81 -13.17 -8.42 26.48
C LYS A 81 -12.79 -6.98 26.08
N ASN A 82 -11.61 -6.50 26.46
CA ASN A 82 -11.14 -5.13 26.18
C ASN A 82 -10.35 -4.99 24.86
N LEU A 83 -9.98 -6.10 24.23
CA LEU A 83 -9.46 -6.13 22.88
C LEU A 83 -10.63 -5.91 21.90
N PRO A 84 -10.42 -5.26 20.74
CA PRO A 84 -11.46 -5.14 19.73
C PRO A 84 -11.95 -6.54 19.34
N GLN A 85 -13.13 -6.90 19.82
CA GLN A 85 -13.81 -8.13 19.46
C GLN A 85 -14.79 -7.80 18.35
N GLY A 86 -14.70 -8.53 17.23
CA GLY A 86 -15.68 -8.56 16.15
C GLY A 86 -17.11 -8.45 16.67
N SER A 87 -17.68 -7.25 16.72
CA SER A 87 -19.05 -7.02 17.15
C SER A 87 -19.94 -7.22 15.93
N ASP A 88 -20.66 -8.34 15.93
CA ASP A 88 -21.70 -8.64 14.94
C ASP A 88 -22.97 -7.76 15.15
N HIS A 89 -22.95 -6.82 16.12
CA HIS A 89 -24.08 -5.93 16.44
C HIS A 89 -24.07 -4.70 15.55
N LEU A 90 -25.02 -4.67 14.62
CA LEU A 90 -25.06 -3.72 13.53
C LEU A 90 -25.89 -2.48 13.90
N GLY A 91 -25.58 -1.83 15.03
CA GLY A 91 -26.27 -0.60 15.45
C GLY A 91 -27.78 -0.76 15.73
N ALA A 92 -28.27 -0.09 16.77
CA ALA A 92 -29.66 -0.19 17.23
C ALA A 92 -30.73 0.14 16.16
N PHE A 93 -30.35 0.82 15.07
CA PHE A 93 -31.25 1.22 13.99
C PHE A 93 -31.36 0.22 12.83
N ILE A 94 -30.35 -0.60 12.57
CA ILE A 94 -30.31 -1.47 11.37
C ILE A 94 -30.72 -2.91 11.71
N ASP A 95 -30.40 -3.37 12.93
CA ASP A 95 -30.76 -4.69 13.43
C ASP A 95 -32.27 -5.04 13.37
N PRO A 96 -33.22 -4.13 13.65
CA PRO A 96 -34.65 -4.44 13.55
C PRO A 96 -35.10 -4.68 12.11
N VAL A 97 -34.57 -3.90 11.15
CA VAL A 97 -34.95 -3.90 9.73
C VAL A 97 -34.37 -5.10 8.98
N LEU A 98 -33.20 -5.60 9.39
CA LEU A 98 -32.52 -6.74 8.77
C LEU A 98 -32.76 -8.09 9.44
N SER A 99 -33.57 -8.12 10.50
CA SER A 99 -33.97 -9.36 11.19
C SER A 99 -34.68 -10.43 10.31
N PRO A 100 -35.45 -10.12 9.24
CA PRO A 100 -36.11 -11.15 8.44
C PRO A 100 -35.22 -11.77 7.33
N LEU A 101 -34.00 -11.28 7.13
CA LEU A 101 -33.14 -11.74 6.02
C LEU A 101 -32.23 -12.92 6.43
N PRO A 102 -31.98 -13.89 5.53
CA PRO A 102 -30.99 -14.94 5.77
C PRO A 102 -29.60 -14.34 6.05
N PRO A 103 -28.76 -14.97 6.90
CA PRO A 103 -27.48 -14.40 7.35
C PRO A 103 -26.50 -14.09 6.20
N ARG A 104 -26.61 -14.82 5.08
CA ARG A 104 -25.84 -14.53 3.85
C ARG A 104 -26.22 -13.20 3.21
N TRP A 105 -27.52 -12.92 3.08
CA TRP A 105 -28.04 -11.70 2.46
C TRP A 105 -27.90 -10.50 3.40
N ARG A 106 -28.02 -10.72 4.71
CA ARG A 106 -27.75 -9.69 5.72
C ARG A 106 -26.35 -9.10 5.54
N ASN A 107 -25.31 -9.92 5.47
CA ASN A 107 -23.94 -9.46 5.27
C ASN A 107 -23.74 -8.73 3.94
N TRP A 108 -24.44 -9.15 2.89
CA TRP A 108 -24.36 -8.52 1.58
C TRP A 108 -24.98 -7.12 1.57
N VAL A 109 -26.18 -6.96 2.15
CA VAL A 109 -26.88 -5.68 2.27
C VAL A 109 -26.10 -4.70 3.15
N VAL A 110 -25.60 -5.16 4.30
CA VAL A 110 -24.74 -4.35 5.18
C VAL A 110 -23.52 -3.83 4.45
N ARG A 111 -22.84 -4.72 3.71
CA ARG A 111 -21.67 -4.33 2.93
C ARG A 111 -22.02 -3.31 1.85
N GLY A 112 -23.16 -3.49 1.18
CA GLY A 112 -23.67 -2.55 0.19
C GLY A 112 -23.92 -1.15 0.75
N ILE A 113 -24.67 -1.04 1.85
CA ILE A 113 -25.04 0.25 2.47
C ILE A 113 -23.79 1.01 2.91
N PHE A 114 -22.89 0.38 3.67
CA PHE A 114 -21.67 1.03 4.13
C PHE A 114 -20.71 1.39 2.97
N SER A 115 -20.68 0.59 1.90
CA SER A 115 -19.91 0.94 0.70
C SER A 115 -20.44 2.20 0.02
N ILE A 116 -21.76 2.36 -0.10
CA ILE A 116 -22.37 3.58 -0.68
C ILE A 116 -22.03 4.80 0.17
N ILE A 117 -22.12 4.68 1.50
CA ILE A 117 -21.77 5.76 2.42
C ILE A 117 -20.30 6.15 2.27
N MET A 118 -19.38 5.18 2.28
CA MET A 118 -17.95 5.46 2.14
C MET A 118 -17.59 6.08 0.79
N VAL A 119 -18.15 5.58 -0.32
CA VAL A 119 -17.92 6.14 -1.66
C VAL A 119 -18.45 7.56 -1.76
N SER A 120 -19.61 7.84 -1.16
CA SER A 120 -20.21 9.18 -1.14
C SER A 120 -19.33 10.16 -0.36
N LEU A 121 -18.89 9.78 0.84
CA LEU A 121 -17.97 10.57 1.66
C LEU A 121 -16.63 10.82 0.94
N PHE A 122 -16.05 9.78 0.34
CA PHE A 122 -14.79 9.91 -0.40
C PHE A 122 -14.94 10.85 -1.60
N SER A 123 -16.07 10.79 -2.31
CA SER A 123 -16.37 11.68 -3.44
C SER A 123 -16.49 13.15 -3.01
N VAL A 124 -17.03 13.43 -1.82
CA VAL A 124 -17.06 14.79 -1.24
C VAL A 124 -15.64 15.28 -0.97
N ILE A 125 -14.79 14.45 -0.34
CA ILE A 125 -13.41 14.81 -0.02
C ILE A 125 -12.60 15.11 -1.30
N ILE A 126 -12.79 14.30 -2.36
CA ILE A 126 -12.13 14.53 -3.66
C ILE A 126 -12.48 15.92 -4.22
N LYS A 127 -13.75 16.33 -4.11
CA LYS A 127 -14.20 17.66 -4.59
C LYS A 127 -13.59 18.81 -3.81
N MET A 128 -13.23 18.61 -2.54
CA MET A 128 -12.58 19.65 -1.73
C MET A 128 -11.09 19.84 -2.09
N GLY A 129 -10.50 18.93 -2.87
CA GLY A 129 -9.15 19.09 -3.44
C GLY A 129 -8.05 18.27 -2.76
N ALA A 130 -6.82 18.48 -3.24
CA ALA A 130 -5.64 17.70 -2.84
C ALA A 130 -5.33 17.83 -1.35
N THR A 131 -5.54 19.01 -0.75
CA THR A 131 -5.30 19.28 0.68
C THR A 131 -6.11 18.37 1.59
N TRP A 132 -7.39 18.19 1.30
CA TRP A 132 -8.29 17.32 2.05
C TRP A 132 -7.98 15.84 1.83
N LEU A 133 -7.52 15.46 0.63
CA LEU A 133 -7.05 14.10 0.38
C LEU A 133 -5.78 13.77 1.17
N MET A 134 -4.83 14.70 1.28
CA MET A 134 -3.66 14.51 2.15
C MET A 134 -4.06 14.38 3.61
N ALA A 135 -4.98 15.23 4.09
CA ALA A 135 -5.50 15.14 5.46
C ALA A 135 -6.17 13.78 5.71
N LEU A 136 -6.95 13.28 4.75
CA LEU A 136 -7.54 11.94 4.80
C LEU A 136 -6.47 10.85 4.91
N VAL A 137 -5.42 10.91 4.09
CA VAL A 137 -4.29 9.95 4.15
C VAL A 137 -3.63 9.97 5.52
N PHE A 138 -3.42 11.16 6.10
CA PHE A 138 -2.84 11.31 7.43
C PHE A 138 -3.74 10.73 8.54
N VAL A 139 -5.05 10.94 8.45
CA VAL A 139 -6.01 10.34 9.38
C VAL A 139 -5.96 8.81 9.28
N ILE A 140 -6.06 8.26 8.06
CA ILE A 140 -5.97 6.80 7.85
C ILE A 140 -4.65 6.25 8.41
N GLN A 141 -3.54 6.94 8.15
CA GLN A 141 -2.22 6.57 8.65
C GLN A 141 -2.20 6.51 10.19
N PHE A 142 -2.72 7.53 10.87
CA PHE A 142 -2.79 7.58 12.34
C PHE A 142 -3.57 6.39 12.91
N TRP A 143 -4.75 6.09 12.34
CA TRP A 143 -5.59 4.98 12.78
C TRP A 143 -4.95 3.60 12.51
N CYS A 144 -4.37 3.42 11.32
CA CYS A 144 -3.61 2.22 10.95
C CYS A 144 -2.42 1.97 11.89
N PHE A 145 -1.67 3.02 12.23
CA PHE A 145 -0.55 2.93 13.17
C PHE A 145 -1.02 2.56 14.58
N HIS A 146 -2.06 3.23 15.08
CA HIS A 146 -2.67 2.92 16.38
C HIS A 146 -3.06 1.45 16.50
N GLU A 147 -3.69 0.93 15.45
CA GLU A 147 -4.15 -0.45 15.38
C GLU A 147 -2.98 -1.46 15.46
N ILE A 148 -1.92 -1.27 14.66
CA ILE A 148 -0.75 -2.16 14.69
C ILE A 148 0.01 -2.06 16.03
N ILE A 149 0.20 -0.86 16.59
CA ILE A 149 0.92 -0.70 17.85
C ILE A 149 0.15 -1.32 19.01
N THR A 150 -1.18 -1.17 19.02
CA THR A 150 -2.05 -1.79 20.04
C THR A 150 -1.93 -3.32 20.01
N ILE A 151 -1.82 -3.91 18.82
CA ILE A 151 -1.56 -5.35 18.65
C ILE A 151 -0.20 -5.73 19.23
N GLY A 152 0.86 -4.99 18.89
CA GLY A 152 2.20 -5.26 19.42
C GLY A 152 2.21 -5.24 20.95
N LEU A 153 1.63 -4.21 21.56
CA LEU A 153 1.50 -4.09 23.01
C LEU A 153 0.75 -5.28 23.64
N ALA A 154 -0.33 -5.73 23.00
CA ALA A 154 -1.10 -6.87 23.47
C ALA A 154 -0.32 -8.19 23.42
N VAL A 155 0.45 -8.41 22.34
CA VAL A 155 1.26 -9.63 22.12
C VAL A 155 2.40 -9.74 23.13
N TYR A 156 3.11 -8.64 23.41
CA TYR A 156 4.27 -8.65 24.32
C TYR A 156 3.88 -8.49 25.80
N ARG A 157 2.58 -8.33 26.11
CA ARG A 157 2.02 -8.24 27.47
C ARG A 157 2.64 -7.18 28.37
N LEU A 158 3.09 -6.07 27.80
CA LEU A 158 3.67 -4.96 28.56
C LEU A 158 2.62 -3.93 28.98
N TYR A 159 1.64 -4.38 29.75
CA TYR A 159 0.54 -3.52 30.23
C TYR A 159 0.97 -2.54 31.33
N SER A 160 2.13 -2.74 31.96
CA SER A 160 2.60 -1.94 33.10
C SER A 160 3.53 -0.77 32.73
N LEU A 161 3.86 -0.56 31.44
CA LEU A 161 4.74 0.53 31.00
C LEU A 161 3.99 1.58 30.17
N PRO A 162 3.37 2.60 30.78
CA PRO A 162 2.67 3.67 30.06
C PRO A 162 3.60 4.47 29.13
N TRP A 163 4.89 4.56 29.49
CA TRP A 163 5.92 5.26 28.71
C TRP A 163 6.11 4.70 27.31
N PHE A 164 5.89 3.40 27.10
CA PHE A 164 6.10 2.81 25.77
C PHE A 164 5.07 3.33 24.75
N ARG A 165 3.81 3.50 25.17
CA ARG A 165 2.77 4.06 24.29
C ARG A 165 3.11 5.50 23.91
N ALA A 166 3.51 6.31 24.88
CA ALA A 166 3.95 7.69 24.63
C ALA A 166 5.14 7.74 23.67
N LEU A 167 6.10 6.83 23.84
CA LEU A 167 7.28 6.72 22.99
C LEU A 167 6.94 6.32 21.55
N SER A 168 6.04 5.35 21.32
CA SER A 168 5.59 5.00 19.96
C SER A 168 4.90 6.18 19.26
N TRP A 169 4.06 6.94 19.98
CA TRP A 169 3.43 8.15 19.45
C TRP A 169 4.44 9.27 19.16
N TYR A 170 5.46 9.41 20.02
CA TYR A 170 6.56 10.34 19.80
C TYR A 170 7.30 10.04 18.50
N PHE A 171 7.67 8.77 18.27
CA PHE A 171 8.32 8.38 17.02
C PHE A 171 7.40 8.57 15.80
N LEU A 172 6.09 8.33 15.92
CA LEU A 172 5.15 8.66 14.84
C LEU A 172 5.18 10.15 14.50
N LEU A 173 5.10 11.03 15.50
CA LEU A 173 5.16 12.48 15.28
C LEU A 173 6.50 12.91 14.69
N SER A 174 7.61 12.38 15.20
CA SER A 174 8.96 12.68 14.71
C SER A 174 9.16 12.22 13.25
N SER A 175 8.71 11.01 12.90
CA SER A 175 8.79 10.52 11.52
C SER A 175 7.88 11.32 10.58
N ASN A 176 6.67 11.67 11.04
CA ASN A 176 5.77 12.52 10.27
C ASN A 176 6.37 13.90 10.03
N TYR A 177 6.96 14.52 11.03
CA TYR A 177 7.68 15.77 10.87
C TYR A 177 8.74 15.62 9.78
N PHE A 178 9.62 14.61 9.86
CA PHE A 178 10.67 14.40 8.85
C PHE A 178 10.12 14.24 7.41
N PHE A 179 9.27 13.24 7.18
CA PHE A 179 8.77 12.91 5.84
C PHE A 179 7.81 13.97 5.29
N PHE A 180 6.79 14.36 6.07
CA PHE A 180 5.81 15.35 5.59
C PHE A 180 6.37 16.75 5.59
N GLY A 181 7.27 17.09 6.49
CA GLY A 181 7.95 18.39 6.48
C GLY A 181 8.69 18.61 5.17
N GLU A 182 9.47 17.64 4.67
CA GLU A 182 10.16 17.81 3.38
C GLU A 182 9.16 18.05 2.22
N SER A 183 8.07 17.27 2.17
CA SER A 183 7.03 17.49 1.17
C SER A 183 6.36 18.86 1.33
N LEU A 184 5.93 19.22 2.54
CA LEU A 184 5.22 20.48 2.80
C LEU A 184 6.09 21.71 2.52
N ILE A 185 7.39 21.64 2.74
CA ILE A 185 8.32 22.73 2.44
C ILE A 185 8.35 23.03 0.94
N ASP A 186 8.36 22.00 0.10
CA ASP A 186 8.38 22.15 -1.35
C ASP A 186 7.09 22.81 -1.89
N TYR A 187 5.92 22.53 -1.29
CA TYR A 187 4.61 22.98 -1.79
C TYR A 187 4.03 24.21 -1.06
N TRP A 188 4.26 24.35 0.25
CA TRP A 188 3.79 25.46 1.07
C TRP A 188 4.92 26.42 1.46
N GLY A 189 6.11 26.29 0.86
CA GLY A 189 7.29 27.07 1.24
C GLY A 189 7.08 28.57 1.26
N ILE A 190 6.22 29.14 0.40
CA ILE A 190 5.91 30.59 0.41
C ILE A 190 5.06 30.97 1.64
N LEU A 191 4.10 30.14 2.04
CA LEU A 191 3.29 30.36 3.23
C LEU A 191 4.11 30.20 4.50
N LEU A 192 4.88 29.12 4.57
CA LEU A 192 5.68 28.75 5.74
C LEU A 192 6.82 29.73 6.02
N ARG A 193 7.25 30.52 5.03
CA ARG A 193 8.29 31.55 5.21
C ARG A 193 7.77 32.92 5.64
N LYS A 194 6.44 33.14 5.70
CA LYS A 194 5.87 34.44 6.12
C LYS A 194 6.06 34.72 7.61
N ASP A 195 6.09 33.68 8.44
CA ASP A 195 6.27 33.79 9.88
C ASP A 195 7.72 33.44 10.27
N GLN A 196 8.30 34.20 11.21
CA GLN A 196 9.70 34.01 11.60
C GLN A 196 9.95 32.66 12.28
N PHE A 197 9.00 32.16 13.06
CA PHE A 197 9.12 30.88 13.75
C PHE A 197 8.98 29.72 12.75
N LEU A 198 8.01 29.78 11.83
CA LEU A 198 7.87 28.78 10.77
C LEU A 198 9.09 28.76 9.84
N HIS A 199 9.65 29.93 9.50
CA HIS A 199 10.87 30.02 8.72
C HIS A 199 12.04 29.29 9.39
N PHE A 200 12.22 29.46 10.71
CA PHE A 200 13.25 28.74 11.46
C PHE A 200 13.06 27.22 11.39
N LEU A 201 11.82 26.73 11.57
CA LEU A 201 11.49 25.31 11.49
C LEU A 201 11.76 24.72 10.10
N VAL A 202 11.46 25.47 9.04
CA VAL A 202 11.71 25.05 7.66
C VAL A 202 13.21 25.05 7.34
N ALA A 203 13.93 26.11 7.72
CA ALA A 203 15.36 26.25 7.43
C ALA A 203 16.20 25.15 8.10
N HIS A 204 15.84 24.77 9.33
CA HIS A 204 16.57 23.75 10.10
C HIS A 204 15.85 22.39 10.14
N HIS A 205 14.91 22.15 9.23
CA HIS A 205 14.03 20.98 9.22
C HIS A 205 14.76 19.64 9.44
N ARG A 206 15.84 19.41 8.67
CA ARG A 206 16.63 18.17 8.75
C ARG A 206 17.34 18.03 10.09
N LEU A 207 17.91 19.12 10.61
CA LEU A 207 18.61 19.13 11.89
C LEU A 207 17.63 18.89 13.04
N ILE A 208 16.47 19.56 13.03
CA ILE A 208 15.41 19.40 14.03
C ILE A 208 14.88 17.96 13.99
N SER A 209 14.64 17.41 12.81
CA SER A 209 14.20 16.01 12.63
C SER A 209 15.20 15.02 13.24
N PHE A 210 16.49 15.22 12.98
CA PHE A 210 17.55 14.39 13.57
C PHE A 210 17.60 14.53 15.09
N ALA A 211 17.49 15.76 15.61
CA ALA A 211 17.47 16.02 17.05
C ALA A 211 16.27 15.36 17.74
N LEU A 212 15.06 15.44 17.16
CA LEU A 212 13.87 14.76 17.65
C LEU A 212 14.07 13.23 17.70
N TYR A 213 14.62 12.64 16.64
CA TYR A 213 14.91 11.20 16.66
C TYR A 213 15.91 10.83 17.76
N CYS A 214 16.99 11.59 17.94
CA CYS A 214 17.97 11.38 18.99
C CYS A 214 17.37 11.50 20.40
N ILE A 215 16.50 12.48 20.63
CA ILE A 215 15.77 12.64 21.91
C ILE A 215 14.91 11.42 22.19
N GLY A 216 14.15 10.94 21.20
CA GLY A 216 13.36 9.72 21.32
C GLY A 216 14.21 8.48 21.60
N PHE A 217 15.38 8.37 20.96
CA PHE A 217 16.32 7.28 21.19
C PHE A 217 16.89 7.30 22.61
N VAL A 218 17.33 8.46 23.10
CA VAL A 218 17.79 8.62 24.49
C VAL A 218 16.66 8.30 25.46
N TRP A 219 15.44 8.78 25.20
CA TRP A 219 14.27 8.47 26.02
C TRP A 219 13.98 6.96 26.06
N PHE A 220 14.10 6.25 24.93
CA PHE A 220 13.98 4.80 24.91
C PHE A 220 15.01 4.13 25.82
N VAL A 221 16.29 4.51 25.70
CA VAL A 221 17.38 3.95 26.52
C VAL A 221 17.15 4.21 28.01
N LEU A 222 16.72 5.42 28.39
CA LEU A 222 16.39 5.77 29.77
C LEU A 222 15.15 5.03 30.30
N SER A 223 14.27 4.56 29.42
CA SER A 223 13.08 3.79 29.78
C SER A 223 13.34 2.29 30.00
N LEU A 224 14.58 1.83 29.77
CA LEU A 224 14.94 0.41 29.90
C LEU A 224 14.83 -0.05 31.35
N ARG A 225 14.17 -1.19 31.58
CA ARG A 225 14.00 -1.81 32.90
C ARG A 225 14.60 -3.21 32.89
N LYS A 226 15.42 -3.51 33.90
CA LYS A 226 16.01 -4.85 34.12
C LYS A 226 14.90 -5.91 34.17
N GLY A 227 15.11 -7.01 33.45
CA GLY A 227 14.16 -8.13 33.34
C GLY A 227 13.16 -8.03 32.17
N TYR A 228 13.12 -6.92 31.43
CA TYR A 228 12.20 -6.76 30.28
C TYR A 228 12.89 -6.38 28.96
N TYR A 229 14.22 -6.45 28.89
CA TYR A 229 14.99 -5.95 27.75
C TYR A 229 14.55 -6.54 26.41
N LEU A 230 14.48 -7.87 26.29
CA LEU A 230 14.10 -8.53 25.04
C LEU A 230 12.72 -8.06 24.54
N ARG A 231 11.76 -7.89 25.47
CA ARG A 231 10.42 -7.44 25.13
C ARG A 231 10.39 -5.95 24.75
N GLN A 232 11.15 -5.10 25.45
CA GLN A 232 11.29 -3.67 25.12
C GLN A 232 11.95 -3.46 23.76
N PHE A 233 13.05 -4.16 23.46
CA PHE A 233 13.71 -4.12 22.16
C PHE A 233 12.82 -4.67 21.04
N SER A 234 12.07 -5.75 21.30
CA SER A 234 11.12 -6.30 20.32
C SER A 234 10.00 -5.30 19.98
N LEU A 235 9.46 -4.62 20.98
CA LEU A 235 8.44 -3.58 20.80
C LEU A 235 9.02 -2.32 20.12
N PHE A 236 10.25 -1.95 20.43
CA PHE A 236 10.97 -0.86 19.76
C PHE A 236 11.15 -1.17 18.26
N ALA A 237 11.62 -2.38 17.94
CA ALA A 237 11.72 -2.86 16.56
C ALA A 237 10.35 -2.90 15.88
N TRP A 238 9.31 -3.39 16.56
CA TRP A 238 7.93 -3.38 16.07
C TRP A 238 7.46 -1.98 15.71
N SER A 239 7.72 -1.00 16.56
CA SER A 239 7.35 0.40 16.31
C SER A 239 8.05 0.93 15.06
N HIS A 240 9.36 0.68 14.91
CA HIS A 240 10.13 1.14 13.75
C HIS A 240 9.72 0.45 12.45
N VAL A 241 9.45 -0.86 12.47
CA VAL A 241 8.91 -1.58 11.31
C VAL A 241 7.53 -1.05 10.94
N THR A 242 6.67 -0.75 11.92
CA THR A 242 5.35 -0.16 11.67
C THR A 242 5.48 1.23 11.06
N LEU A 243 6.39 2.08 11.55
CA LEU A 243 6.67 3.39 10.98
C LEU A 243 7.16 3.27 9.54
N LEU A 244 8.09 2.35 9.28
CA LEU A 244 8.57 2.07 7.93
C LEU A 244 7.42 1.63 7.03
N LEU A 245 6.55 0.73 7.46
CA LEU A 245 5.46 0.21 6.61
C LEU A 245 4.30 1.20 6.43
N ILE A 246 4.08 2.14 7.35
CA ILE A 246 2.89 3.00 7.33
C ILE A 246 3.23 4.44 6.97
N VAL A 247 4.25 5.03 7.58
CA VAL A 247 4.65 6.43 7.34
C VAL A 247 5.34 6.58 6.00
N SER A 248 6.25 5.66 5.62
CA SER A 248 6.91 5.76 4.31
C SER A 248 5.90 5.62 3.16
N GLN A 249 4.91 4.76 3.33
CA GLN A 249 3.91 4.48 2.29
C GLN A 249 2.93 5.64 2.15
N SER A 250 2.47 6.23 3.27
CA SER A 250 1.61 7.41 3.23
C SER A 250 2.31 8.62 2.60
N PHE A 251 3.61 8.79 2.87
CA PHE A 251 4.45 9.79 2.20
C PHE A 251 4.48 9.60 0.68
N LEU A 252 4.72 8.38 0.20
CA LEU A 252 4.76 8.09 -1.24
C LEU A 252 3.38 8.27 -1.91
N ILE A 253 2.30 7.92 -1.21
CA ILE A 253 0.93 8.18 -1.68
C ILE A 253 0.69 9.69 -1.83
N ILE A 254 1.14 10.49 -0.86
CA ILE A 254 1.00 11.95 -0.91
C ILE A 254 1.84 12.55 -2.04
N GLN A 255 3.05 12.02 -2.29
CA GLN A 255 3.83 12.40 -3.47
C GLN A 255 3.08 12.11 -4.78
N ASN A 256 2.35 10.99 -4.87
CA ASN A 256 1.54 10.69 -6.05
C ASN A 256 0.40 11.70 -6.22
N ILE A 257 -0.27 12.09 -5.13
CA ILE A 257 -1.32 13.12 -5.14
C ILE A 257 -0.78 14.43 -5.74
N PHE A 258 0.45 14.82 -5.38
CA PHE A 258 1.05 16.04 -5.92
C PHE A 258 1.39 15.98 -7.40
N GLN A 259 1.63 14.80 -7.96
CA GLN A 259 1.84 14.66 -9.42
C GLN A 259 0.51 14.74 -10.21
N GLY A 260 -0.62 14.81 -9.51
CA GLY A 260 -1.97 14.88 -10.08
C GLY A 260 -2.89 13.90 -9.35
N LEU A 261 -4.13 14.32 -9.07
CA LEU A 261 -5.11 13.50 -8.37
C LEU A 261 -5.39 12.17 -9.10
N ILE A 262 -5.26 12.16 -10.43
CA ILE A 262 -5.44 10.97 -11.26
C ILE A 262 -4.50 9.83 -10.87
N TRP A 263 -3.26 10.15 -10.48
CA TRP A 263 -2.25 9.19 -10.05
C TRP A 263 -2.53 8.59 -8.67
N PHE A 264 -3.46 9.16 -7.92
CA PHE A 264 -3.97 8.57 -6.69
C PHE A 264 -5.29 7.82 -6.92
N LEU A 265 -6.23 8.44 -7.64
CA LEU A 265 -7.60 7.94 -7.79
C LEU A 265 -7.68 6.69 -8.67
N VAL A 266 -6.99 6.66 -9.81
CA VAL A 266 -7.06 5.52 -10.73
C VAL A 266 -6.51 4.25 -10.07
N PRO A 267 -5.29 4.25 -9.47
CA PRO A 267 -4.78 3.07 -8.80
C PRO A 267 -5.64 2.59 -7.62
N VAL A 268 -6.16 3.52 -6.80
CA VAL A 268 -7.07 3.18 -5.69
C VAL A 268 -8.34 2.51 -6.21
N SER A 269 -8.93 3.07 -7.27
CA SER A 269 -10.13 2.52 -7.90
C SER A 269 -9.89 1.14 -8.53
N MET A 270 -8.70 0.88 -9.08
CA MET A 270 -8.32 -0.42 -9.63
C MET A 270 -8.23 -1.49 -8.53
N VAL A 271 -7.64 -1.17 -7.39
CA VAL A 271 -7.59 -2.11 -6.24
C VAL A 271 -9.00 -2.41 -5.73
N ILE A 272 -9.85 -1.38 -5.60
CA ILE A 272 -11.26 -1.57 -5.20
C ILE A 272 -12.01 -2.44 -6.21
N CYS A 273 -11.84 -2.17 -7.51
CA CYS A 273 -12.45 -2.94 -8.58
C CYS A 273 -11.98 -4.41 -8.52
N CYS A 274 -10.69 -4.64 -8.34
CA CYS A 274 -10.11 -5.97 -8.22
C CYS A 274 -10.70 -6.74 -7.04
N ASP A 275 -10.82 -6.13 -5.87
CA ASP A 275 -11.37 -6.78 -4.67
C ASP A 275 -12.87 -7.08 -4.81
N VAL A 276 -13.65 -6.12 -5.33
CA VAL A 276 -15.10 -6.31 -5.56
C VAL A 276 -15.34 -7.40 -6.60
N MET A 277 -14.64 -7.37 -7.72
CA MET A 277 -14.84 -8.36 -8.79
C MET A 277 -14.32 -9.73 -8.37
N SER A 278 -13.21 -9.80 -7.63
CA SER A 278 -12.74 -11.07 -7.06
C SER A 278 -13.75 -11.68 -6.10
N TYR A 279 -14.44 -10.84 -5.31
CA TYR A 279 -15.54 -11.30 -4.45
C TYR A 279 -16.75 -11.78 -5.25
N VAL A 280 -17.18 -11.03 -6.27
CA VAL A 280 -18.33 -11.39 -7.11
C VAL A 280 -18.09 -12.71 -7.83
N PHE A 281 -16.98 -12.85 -8.56
CA PHE A 281 -16.63 -14.10 -9.24
C PHE A 281 -16.37 -15.24 -8.25
N GLY A 282 -15.76 -14.96 -7.11
CA GLY A 282 -15.57 -15.93 -6.04
C GLY A 282 -16.89 -16.42 -5.42
N PHE A 283 -17.90 -15.55 -5.31
CA PHE A 283 -19.20 -15.90 -4.77
C PHE A 283 -20.01 -16.80 -5.71
N PHE A 284 -20.02 -16.49 -7.02
CA PHE A 284 -20.80 -17.25 -8.00
C PHE A 284 -20.10 -18.52 -8.51
N PHE A 285 -18.78 -18.46 -8.73
CA PHE A 285 -18.01 -19.51 -9.40
C PHE A 285 -16.91 -20.13 -8.54
N GLY A 286 -16.70 -19.63 -7.32
CA GLY A 286 -15.59 -20.08 -6.47
C GLY A 286 -15.75 -21.51 -6.00
N LYS A 287 -14.83 -22.38 -6.41
CA LYS A 287 -14.76 -23.79 -5.99
C LYS A 287 -13.38 -24.16 -5.46
N THR A 288 -12.31 -23.54 -5.98
CA THR A 288 -10.94 -23.91 -5.65
C THR A 288 -10.24 -22.84 -4.80
N PRO A 289 -9.81 -23.14 -3.57
CA PRO A 289 -9.11 -22.17 -2.72
C PRO A 289 -7.72 -21.86 -3.29
N LEU A 290 -7.34 -20.58 -3.25
CA LEU A 290 -6.08 -20.09 -3.81
C LEU A 290 -4.88 -20.42 -2.91
N ILE A 291 -5.01 -20.19 -1.60
CA ILE A 291 -3.96 -20.47 -0.62
C ILE A 291 -4.55 -20.94 0.71
N LYS A 292 -3.90 -21.91 1.37
CA LYS A 292 -4.33 -22.41 2.70
C LYS A 292 -4.33 -21.32 3.78
N LEU A 293 -3.47 -20.31 3.61
CA LEU A 293 -3.39 -19.12 4.46
C LEU A 293 -4.65 -18.23 4.34
N SER A 294 -5.47 -18.39 3.31
CA SER A 294 -6.71 -17.62 3.12
C SER A 294 -7.76 -18.47 2.38
N PRO A 295 -8.45 -19.39 3.09
CA PRO A 295 -9.34 -20.38 2.48
C PRO A 295 -10.59 -19.76 1.82
N LYS A 296 -10.90 -18.49 2.13
CA LYS A 296 -12.01 -17.75 1.51
C LYS A 296 -11.68 -17.16 0.14
N LYS A 297 -10.39 -17.05 -0.23
CA LYS A 297 -9.96 -16.53 -1.54
C LYS A 297 -9.83 -17.70 -2.51
N THR A 298 -10.45 -17.58 -3.69
CA THR A 298 -10.51 -18.64 -4.70
C THR A 298 -9.73 -18.27 -5.96
N TRP A 299 -9.28 -19.29 -6.72
CA TRP A 299 -8.61 -19.06 -8.02
C TRP A 299 -9.55 -18.41 -9.03
N GLU A 300 -10.81 -18.82 -9.06
CA GLU A 300 -11.81 -18.27 -9.98
C GLU A 300 -12.07 -16.79 -9.68
N GLY A 301 -12.11 -16.43 -8.39
CA GLY A 301 -12.19 -15.04 -7.96
C GLY A 301 -10.97 -14.23 -8.38
N PHE A 302 -9.76 -14.73 -8.14
CA PHE A 302 -8.51 -14.05 -8.51
C PHE A 302 -8.40 -13.77 -10.01
N ILE A 303 -8.71 -14.76 -10.85
CA ILE A 303 -8.67 -14.60 -12.32
C ILE A 303 -9.77 -13.64 -12.79
N GLY A 304 -10.99 -13.80 -12.27
CA GLY A 304 -12.12 -12.91 -12.61
C GLY A 304 -11.84 -11.46 -12.23
N GLY A 305 -11.34 -11.22 -11.01
CA GLY A 305 -10.93 -9.90 -10.56
C GLY A 305 -9.83 -9.30 -11.44
N GLY A 306 -8.84 -10.09 -11.85
CA GLY A 306 -7.77 -9.63 -12.71
C GLY A 306 -8.23 -9.20 -14.10
N ILE A 307 -9.04 -10.03 -14.76
CA ILE A 307 -9.61 -9.71 -16.08
C ILE A 307 -10.48 -8.47 -15.97
N SER A 308 -11.36 -8.40 -14.96
CA SER A 308 -12.23 -7.24 -14.77
C SER A 308 -11.46 -5.95 -14.47
N THR A 309 -10.35 -6.01 -13.76
CA THR A 309 -9.55 -4.81 -13.42
C THR A 309 -8.82 -4.26 -14.65
N VAL A 310 -8.29 -5.15 -15.51
CA VAL A 310 -7.69 -4.73 -16.78
C VAL A 310 -8.76 -4.14 -17.70
N LEU A 311 -9.92 -4.80 -17.82
CA LEU A 311 -11.06 -4.26 -18.57
C LEU A 311 -11.53 -2.91 -18.02
N PHE A 312 -11.56 -2.75 -16.70
CA PHE A 312 -11.89 -1.48 -16.06
C PHE A 312 -10.87 -0.39 -16.43
N GLY A 313 -9.56 -0.68 -16.38
CA GLY A 313 -8.52 0.26 -16.81
C GLY A 313 -8.59 0.62 -18.30
N LEU A 314 -8.99 -0.33 -19.15
CA LEU A 314 -9.27 -0.09 -20.57
C LEU A 314 -10.50 0.81 -20.74
N ILE A 315 -11.61 0.53 -20.05
CA ILE A 315 -12.82 1.36 -20.09
C ILE A 315 -12.50 2.78 -19.62
N VAL A 316 -11.77 2.92 -18.51
CA VAL A 316 -11.41 4.25 -17.98
C VAL A 316 -10.64 5.09 -19.01
N SER A 317 -9.84 4.44 -19.86
CA SER A 317 -9.07 5.12 -20.91
C SER A 317 -9.76 5.13 -22.29
N LEU A 318 -10.73 4.27 -22.56
CA LEU A 318 -11.43 4.17 -23.87
C LEU A 318 -12.77 4.89 -23.89
N THR A 319 -13.41 5.13 -22.74
CA THR A 319 -14.56 6.04 -22.63
C THR A 319 -14.20 7.48 -23.07
N GLN A 320 -12.92 7.75 -23.33
CA GLN A 320 -12.40 8.96 -23.96
C GLN A 320 -12.68 9.08 -25.47
N SER A 321 -13.15 8.02 -26.15
CA SER A 321 -13.29 7.97 -27.63
C SER A 321 -14.70 7.68 -28.15
N PHE A 322 -15.69 7.41 -27.28
CA PHE A 322 -17.02 6.94 -27.71
C PHE A 322 -18.14 7.59 -26.88
N ASP A 323 -18.77 8.62 -27.45
CA ASP A 323 -19.95 9.33 -26.91
C ASP A 323 -21.25 8.50 -26.90
N VAL A 324 -21.22 7.22 -27.31
CA VAL A 324 -22.43 6.50 -27.75
C VAL A 324 -22.94 5.42 -26.78
N ILE A 325 -22.18 5.02 -25.74
CA ILE A 325 -22.59 3.93 -24.83
C ILE A 325 -23.01 4.47 -23.45
N THR A 326 -23.73 5.59 -23.42
CA THR A 326 -24.20 6.22 -22.17
C THR A 326 -25.67 5.94 -21.87
N GLN A 327 -26.37 5.17 -22.71
CA GLN A 327 -27.82 4.98 -22.61
C GLN A 327 -28.29 3.64 -22.00
N THR A 328 -27.40 2.69 -21.72
CA THR A 328 -27.80 1.32 -21.35
C THR A 328 -27.16 0.73 -20.09
N VAL A 329 -26.15 1.37 -19.49
CA VAL A 329 -25.55 0.91 -18.23
C VAL A 329 -25.48 2.09 -17.27
N GLY A 330 -26.10 1.95 -16.09
CA GLY A 330 -26.41 3.03 -15.14
C GLY A 330 -25.33 4.12 -14.98
N HIS A 331 -25.82 5.36 -14.93
CA HIS A 331 -25.14 6.66 -14.97
C HIS A 331 -23.95 6.94 -14.02
N ILE A 332 -23.51 6.00 -13.18
CA ILE A 332 -22.54 6.29 -12.11
C ILE A 332 -21.08 6.01 -12.51
N VAL A 333 -20.83 5.01 -13.34
CA VAL A 333 -19.45 4.62 -13.74
C VAL A 333 -18.90 5.39 -14.95
N PRO A 334 -19.66 5.66 -16.04
CA PRO A 334 -19.12 6.38 -17.19
C PRO A 334 -18.97 7.90 -16.95
N MET A 335 -19.72 8.48 -16.01
CA MET A 335 -19.60 9.92 -15.68
C MET A 335 -18.27 10.25 -14.97
N LEU A 336 -17.77 9.33 -14.13
CA LEU A 336 -16.51 9.51 -13.41
C LEU A 336 -15.32 9.52 -14.37
N SER A 337 -15.34 8.65 -15.39
CA SER A 337 -14.25 8.54 -16.37
C SER A 337 -14.15 9.73 -17.33
N TYR A 338 -15.29 10.29 -17.76
CA TYR A 338 -15.34 11.49 -18.59
C TYR A 338 -14.91 12.75 -17.83
N CYS A 339 -15.25 12.83 -16.53
CA CYS A 339 -14.92 13.96 -15.67
C CYS A 339 -13.44 13.98 -15.20
N LEU A 340 -12.83 12.81 -14.96
CA LEU A 340 -11.49 12.69 -14.38
C LEU A 340 -10.33 13.11 -15.29
N LEU A 341 -10.44 12.96 -16.62
CA LEU A 341 -9.31 13.27 -17.54
C LEU A 341 -9.50 14.58 -18.31
N HIS A 342 -10.73 15.05 -18.47
CA HIS A 342 -11.00 16.28 -19.21
C HIS A 342 -10.92 17.53 -18.33
N HIS A 343 -11.11 17.39 -17.02
CA HIS A 343 -10.93 18.50 -16.08
C HIS A 343 -9.46 18.64 -15.65
N PRO A 344 -8.83 19.80 -15.89
CA PRO A 344 -7.45 20.07 -15.51
C PRO A 344 -7.20 19.86 -14.01
N PHE A 345 -8.22 20.09 -13.18
CA PHE A 345 -8.19 19.85 -11.73
C PHE A 345 -7.62 18.47 -11.32
N PHE A 346 -7.91 17.39 -12.06
CA PHE A 346 -7.48 16.04 -11.69
C PHE A 346 -6.13 15.65 -12.26
N VAL A 347 -5.73 16.26 -13.37
CA VAL A 347 -4.59 15.82 -14.18
C VAL A 347 -3.37 16.70 -13.95
N CYS A 348 -3.60 17.98 -13.67
CA CYS A 348 -2.54 18.94 -13.43
C CYS A 348 -1.74 18.57 -12.17
N PRO A 349 -0.40 18.53 -12.26
CA PRO A 349 0.43 18.44 -11.07
C PRO A 349 0.19 19.66 -10.20
N LEU A 350 0.22 19.49 -8.88
CA LEU A 350 0.15 20.60 -7.95
C LEU A 350 1.53 21.28 -7.95
N GLU A 351 1.60 22.55 -8.33
CA GLU A 351 2.86 23.32 -8.30
C GLU A 351 2.90 24.28 -7.10
N ASP A 352 1.79 24.92 -6.78
CA ASP A 352 1.64 25.84 -5.63
C ASP A 352 0.30 25.61 -4.91
N TYR A 353 0.27 25.80 -3.59
CA TYR A 353 -0.96 25.63 -2.81
C TYR A 353 -2.01 26.75 -3.03
N THR A 354 -1.59 27.90 -3.56
CA THR A 354 -2.46 29.09 -3.76
C THR A 354 -3.18 29.09 -5.10
N VAL A 355 -2.66 28.37 -6.08
CA VAL A 355 -3.20 28.36 -7.44
C VAL A 355 -4.02 27.09 -7.59
N GLU A 356 -5.33 27.24 -7.62
CA GLU A 356 -6.20 26.10 -7.93
C GLU A 356 -5.89 25.61 -9.36
N ASN A 357 -5.76 24.30 -9.53
CA ASN A 357 -5.26 23.59 -10.72
C ASN A 357 -6.19 23.65 -11.96
N TYR A 358 -6.86 24.78 -12.22
CA TYR A 358 -7.77 24.91 -13.36
C TYR A 358 -7.07 25.38 -14.65
N ASN A 359 -5.90 26.04 -14.55
CA ASN A 359 -5.24 26.71 -15.67
C ASN A 359 -3.83 26.14 -15.98
N CYS A 360 -3.60 24.84 -15.83
CA CYS A 360 -2.32 24.24 -16.26
C CYS A 360 -2.37 23.72 -17.71
N THR A 361 -1.21 23.63 -18.35
CA THR A 361 -1.07 22.88 -19.60
C THR A 361 -1.15 21.39 -19.31
N VAL A 362 -2.13 20.72 -19.92
CA VAL A 362 -2.36 19.29 -19.70
C VAL A 362 -1.11 18.50 -20.11
N PRO A 363 -0.57 17.63 -19.24
CA PRO A 363 0.62 16.85 -19.56
C PRO A 363 0.41 15.97 -20.81
N PRO A 364 1.47 15.75 -21.62
CA PRO A 364 1.35 15.05 -22.90
C PRO A 364 0.85 13.60 -22.79
N SER A 365 0.93 12.99 -21.61
CA SER A 365 0.39 11.65 -21.35
C SER A 365 -1.14 11.59 -21.45
N PHE A 366 -1.81 12.73 -21.33
CA PHE A 366 -3.27 12.86 -21.33
C PHE A 366 -3.80 13.57 -22.59
N VAL A 367 -2.93 13.84 -23.56
CA VAL A 367 -3.30 14.41 -24.87
C VAL A 367 -3.38 13.30 -25.90
N LEU A 368 -4.38 13.37 -26.78
CA LEU A 368 -4.57 12.42 -27.86
C LEU A 368 -3.35 12.44 -28.79
N ARG A 369 -2.80 11.26 -29.10
CA ARG A 369 -1.70 11.11 -30.06
C ARG A 369 -2.02 10.03 -31.08
N GLU A 370 -1.59 10.28 -32.30
CA GLU A 370 -1.62 9.29 -33.38
C GLU A 370 -0.47 8.29 -33.20
N PHE A 371 -0.81 7.02 -33.04
CA PHE A 371 0.15 5.93 -33.02
C PHE A 371 0.07 5.12 -34.31
N ASN A 372 1.22 4.93 -34.96
CA ASN A 372 1.35 4.02 -36.09
C ASN A 372 1.29 2.57 -35.60
N ILE A 373 0.28 1.84 -36.06
CA ILE A 373 0.06 0.46 -35.66
C ILE A 373 1.13 -0.43 -36.32
N GLY A 374 1.81 -1.26 -35.52
CA GLY A 374 2.78 -2.23 -36.03
C GLY A 374 2.12 -3.36 -36.85
N ARG A 375 2.92 -4.05 -37.68
CA ARG A 375 2.49 -5.30 -38.34
C ARG A 375 2.35 -6.40 -37.28
N PRO A 376 1.27 -7.22 -37.25
CA PRO A 376 0.38 -7.57 -38.35
C PRO A 376 -0.96 -6.79 -38.40
N ILE A 377 -1.31 -6.04 -37.36
CA ILE A 377 -2.63 -5.39 -37.24
C ILE A 377 -2.81 -4.33 -38.35
N SER A 378 -1.73 -3.65 -38.73
CA SER A 378 -1.74 -2.71 -39.86
C SER A 378 -2.14 -3.35 -41.20
N ILE A 379 -1.91 -4.65 -41.38
CA ILE A 379 -2.26 -5.39 -42.62
C ILE A 379 -3.77 -5.66 -42.64
N ILE A 380 -4.32 -6.07 -41.49
CA ILE A 380 -5.76 -6.32 -41.32
C ILE A 380 -6.55 -5.02 -41.50
N LEU A 381 -6.07 -3.90 -40.95
CA LEU A 381 -6.75 -2.61 -41.09
C LEU A 381 -6.70 -2.05 -42.52
N ARG A 382 -5.59 -2.25 -43.23
CA ARG A 382 -5.49 -1.94 -44.66
C ARG A 382 -6.44 -2.82 -45.49
N LEU A 383 -6.59 -4.09 -45.13
CA LEU A 383 -7.56 -5.00 -45.75
C LEU A 383 -9.01 -4.54 -45.50
N MET A 384 -9.27 -3.91 -44.36
CA MET A 384 -10.57 -3.32 -44.00
C MET A 384 -10.76 -1.86 -44.46
N GLN A 385 -9.90 -1.32 -45.34
CA GLN A 385 -9.94 0.07 -45.83
C GLN A 385 -9.96 1.15 -44.72
N ARG A 386 -9.37 0.87 -43.56
CA ARG A 386 -9.23 1.83 -42.45
C ARG A 386 -7.80 2.40 -42.41
N PRO A 387 -7.61 3.67 -42.03
CA PRO A 387 -6.27 4.22 -41.85
C PRO A 387 -5.50 3.41 -40.79
N PRO A 388 -4.21 3.11 -41.00
CA PRO A 388 -3.40 2.32 -40.06
C PRO A 388 -2.90 3.14 -38.86
N THR A 389 -3.54 4.29 -38.59
CA THR A 389 -3.25 5.18 -37.48
C THR A 389 -4.35 5.00 -36.42
N LEU A 390 -3.94 4.83 -35.16
CA LEU A 390 -4.85 4.76 -34.03
C LEU A 390 -4.64 5.99 -33.16
N GLU A 391 -5.67 6.78 -32.96
CA GLU A 391 -5.69 7.86 -31.98
C GLU A 391 -5.95 7.26 -30.60
N VAL A 392 -4.93 7.25 -29.75
CA VAL A 392 -5.04 6.79 -28.36
C VAL A 392 -4.35 7.74 -27.41
N TYR A 393 -4.91 7.84 -26.22
CA TYR A 393 -4.25 8.51 -25.10
C TYR A 393 -3.09 7.63 -24.61
N PRO A 394 -1.86 8.17 -24.48
CA PRO A 394 -0.74 7.44 -23.90
C PRO A 394 -1.03 6.87 -22.51
N PHE A 395 -1.94 7.51 -21.77
CA PHE A 395 -2.45 7.04 -20.47
C PHE A 395 -3.01 5.61 -20.48
N LEU A 396 -3.53 5.12 -21.61
CA LEU A 396 -4.01 3.75 -21.77
C LEU A 396 -2.95 2.71 -21.37
N LEU A 397 -1.70 2.94 -21.77
CA LEU A 397 -0.61 2.01 -21.44
C LEU A 397 -0.34 2.01 -19.93
N HIS A 398 -0.41 3.18 -19.31
CA HIS A 398 -0.23 3.33 -17.85
C HIS A 398 -1.34 2.60 -17.10
N THR A 399 -2.62 2.70 -17.53
CA THR A 399 -3.73 2.02 -16.85
C THR A 399 -3.66 0.50 -16.98
N ILE A 400 -3.23 -0.03 -18.12
CA ILE A 400 -3.01 -1.47 -18.30
C ILE A 400 -1.93 -1.98 -17.33
N ILE A 401 -0.80 -1.27 -17.25
CA ILE A 401 0.31 -1.66 -16.38
C ILE A 401 -0.10 -1.60 -14.89
N MET A 402 -0.79 -0.54 -14.49
CA MET A 402 -1.32 -0.41 -13.12
C MET A 402 -2.37 -1.49 -12.82
N GLY A 403 -3.27 -1.80 -13.76
CA GLY A 403 -4.28 -2.85 -13.59
C GLY A 403 -3.67 -4.26 -13.49
N LEU A 404 -2.61 -4.54 -14.24
CA LEU A 404 -1.85 -5.80 -14.12
C LEU A 404 -1.15 -5.90 -12.76
N PHE A 405 -0.56 -4.81 -12.27
CA PHE A 405 0.03 -4.78 -10.93
C PHE A 405 -1.02 -4.98 -9.84
N ALA A 406 -2.15 -4.25 -9.93
CA ALA A 406 -3.28 -4.32 -9.01
C ALA A 406 -3.80 -5.74 -8.83
N SER A 407 -3.89 -6.49 -9.94
CA SER A 407 -4.49 -7.81 -9.97
C SER A 407 -3.52 -8.93 -9.58
N ILE A 408 -2.25 -8.84 -10.02
CA ILE A 408 -1.27 -9.89 -9.77
C ILE A 408 -0.63 -9.71 -8.41
N LEU A 409 -0.08 -8.53 -8.14
CA LEU A 409 0.74 -8.25 -6.96
C LEU A 409 -0.07 -7.63 -5.82
N GLY A 410 -1.08 -6.82 -6.12
CA GLY A 410 -1.97 -6.22 -5.12
C GLY A 410 -2.49 -7.22 -4.07
N PRO A 411 -3.05 -8.38 -4.45
CA PRO A 411 -3.64 -9.33 -3.49
C PRO A 411 -2.64 -9.95 -2.51
N PHE A 412 -1.33 -9.89 -2.81
CA PHE A 412 -0.27 -10.34 -1.90
C PHE A 412 -0.14 -9.46 -0.67
N GLY A 413 -0.48 -8.16 -0.73
CA GLY A 413 -0.62 -7.32 0.45
C GLY A 413 -1.64 -7.89 1.44
N GLY A 414 -2.82 -8.25 0.92
CA GLY A 414 -3.87 -8.93 1.70
C GLY A 414 -3.47 -10.30 2.24
N PHE A 415 -2.67 -11.06 1.50
CA PHE A 415 -2.12 -12.33 2.01
C PHE A 415 -1.10 -12.12 3.12
N PHE A 416 -0.26 -11.09 3.01
CA PHE A 416 0.71 -10.73 4.03
C PHE A 416 0.03 -10.32 5.34
N ALA A 417 -0.97 -9.43 5.29
CA ALA A 417 -1.73 -9.03 6.48
C ALA A 417 -2.49 -10.21 7.11
N SER A 418 -3.07 -11.07 6.28
CA SER A 418 -3.74 -12.31 6.74
C SER A 418 -2.75 -13.29 7.39
N GLY A 419 -1.54 -13.41 6.84
CA GLY A 419 -0.46 -14.23 7.39
C GLY A 419 0.03 -13.70 8.72
N PHE A 420 0.24 -12.39 8.81
CA PHE A 420 0.59 -11.67 10.02
C PHE A 420 -0.40 -11.99 11.14
N LYS A 421 -1.71 -11.80 10.90
CA LYS A 421 -2.77 -12.16 11.87
C LYS A 421 -2.69 -13.60 12.37
N ARG A 422 -2.40 -14.55 11.47
CA ARG A 422 -2.33 -15.98 11.83
C ARG A 422 -1.08 -16.33 12.63
N ALA A 423 0.06 -15.70 12.32
CA ALA A 423 1.28 -15.88 13.08
C ALA A 423 1.07 -15.51 14.57
N PHE A 424 0.33 -14.44 14.85
CA PHE A 424 0.03 -14.03 16.23
C PHE A 424 -1.06 -14.88 16.90
N LYS A 425 -1.98 -15.49 16.13
CA LYS A 425 -2.94 -16.47 16.67
C LYS A 425 -2.31 -17.82 17.04
N ILE A 426 -1.09 -18.14 16.56
CA ILE A 426 -0.44 -19.44 16.81
C ILE A 426 0.41 -19.47 18.09
N LYS A 427 0.64 -18.35 18.78
CA LYS A 427 1.39 -18.36 20.06
C LYS A 427 0.47 -18.70 21.25
N ALA A 428 0.14 -19.98 21.38
CA ALA A 428 -0.09 -20.80 22.59
C ALA A 428 -0.75 -20.22 23.86
N LEU A 429 -1.52 -19.11 23.81
CA LEU A 429 -2.11 -18.57 25.05
C LEU A 429 -3.41 -17.77 24.90
N PHE A 430 -4.06 -17.80 23.74
CA PHE A 430 -5.43 -17.32 23.59
C PHE A 430 -6.40 -18.51 23.44
N PRO A 431 -7.56 -18.51 24.12
CA PRO A 431 -8.52 -19.62 24.05
C PRO A 431 -8.95 -19.88 22.59
N LYS A 432 -9.21 -21.15 22.24
CA LYS A 432 -9.52 -21.64 20.87
C LYS A 432 -10.67 -20.92 20.15
N ASN A 433 -11.48 -20.12 20.85
CA ASN A 433 -12.59 -19.34 20.30
C ASN A 433 -12.23 -17.87 19.99
N PHE A 434 -10.97 -17.46 20.16
CA PHE A 434 -10.55 -16.07 19.97
C PHE A 434 -10.31 -15.73 18.48
N ARG A 435 -11.27 -15.04 17.85
CA ARG A 435 -11.12 -14.43 16.52
C ARG A 435 -10.69 -12.97 16.67
N TYR A 436 -9.38 -12.75 16.61
CA TYR A 436 -8.82 -11.40 16.49
C TYR A 436 -8.88 -10.91 15.05
N ASP A 437 -9.63 -9.84 14.83
CA ASP A 437 -9.59 -9.05 13.61
C ASP A 437 -8.93 -7.71 13.97
N PHE A 438 -8.23 -7.09 13.01
CA PHE A 438 -7.89 -5.67 13.10
C PHE A 438 -9.22 -4.96 13.46
N GLY A 439 -9.24 -4.15 14.52
CA GLY A 439 -10.45 -3.82 15.27
C GLY A 439 -11.62 -3.28 14.46
N ASP A 440 -12.84 -3.34 15.02
CA ASP A 440 -14.07 -2.95 14.30
C ASP A 440 -14.28 -1.45 14.24
N VAL A 441 -13.40 -0.75 13.53
CA VAL A 441 -13.61 0.67 13.23
C VAL A 441 -14.83 0.85 12.33
N ILE A 442 -15.15 -0.15 11.50
CA ILE A 442 -16.30 -0.13 10.58
C ILE A 442 -17.09 -1.45 10.69
N PRO A 443 -18.35 -1.41 11.13
CA PRO A 443 -19.15 -2.61 11.35
C PRO A 443 -19.36 -3.42 10.05
N GLY A 444 -19.22 -4.74 10.15
CA GLY A 444 -19.40 -5.71 9.06
C GLY A 444 -18.24 -5.77 8.05
N HIS A 445 -17.18 -5.00 8.27
CA HIS A 445 -16.21 -4.68 7.23
C HIS A 445 -14.76 -5.04 7.63
N GLY A 446 -14.45 -5.29 8.91
CA GLY A 446 -13.11 -5.61 9.42
C GLY A 446 -12.26 -4.37 9.74
N GLY A 447 -11.00 -4.56 10.14
CA GLY A 447 -10.12 -3.47 10.52
C GLY A 447 -9.68 -2.55 9.39
N LEU A 448 -9.12 -1.40 9.77
CA LEU A 448 -8.70 -0.38 8.81
C LEU A 448 -7.47 -0.85 8.03
N MET A 449 -6.50 -1.45 8.73
CA MET A 449 -5.31 -2.05 8.10
C MET A 449 -5.65 -3.09 7.03
N ASP A 450 -6.67 -3.92 7.29
CA ASP A 450 -7.15 -4.95 6.35
C ASP A 450 -7.74 -4.38 5.06
N ARG A 451 -8.07 -3.08 5.01
CA ARG A 451 -8.55 -2.41 3.78
C ARG A 451 -7.43 -1.75 2.99
N PHE A 452 -6.40 -1.31 3.69
CA PHE A 452 -5.35 -0.48 3.13
C PHE A 452 -4.07 -1.26 2.83
N ASP A 453 -3.94 -2.50 3.27
CA ASP A 453 -2.78 -3.37 3.01
C ASP A 453 -2.42 -3.49 1.51
N CYS A 454 -3.39 -3.71 0.63
CA CYS A 454 -3.21 -3.72 -0.83
C CYS A 454 -2.96 -2.32 -1.39
N GLN A 455 -3.54 -1.28 -0.77
CA GLN A 455 -3.43 0.11 -1.21
C GLN A 455 -2.04 0.69 -0.93
N LEU A 456 -1.41 0.31 0.19
CA LEU A 456 -0.05 0.74 0.52
C LEU A 456 0.95 0.25 -0.54
N LEU A 457 0.85 -1.03 -0.94
CA LEU A 457 1.69 -1.60 -1.99
C LEU A 457 1.42 -0.97 -3.37
N MET A 458 0.17 -0.61 -3.65
CA MET A 458 -0.17 0.08 -4.90
C MET A 458 0.40 1.50 -4.92
N GLY A 459 0.32 2.24 -3.82
CA GLY A 459 0.87 3.59 -3.70
C GLY A 459 2.37 3.65 -3.95
N THR A 460 3.15 2.70 -3.41
CA THR A 460 4.59 2.58 -3.70
C THR A 460 4.86 2.32 -5.16
N PHE A 461 4.14 1.35 -5.76
CA PHE A 461 4.33 1.01 -7.16
C PHE A 461 4.11 2.21 -8.07
N VAL A 462 3.01 2.94 -7.85
CA VAL A 462 2.67 4.11 -8.66
C VAL A 462 3.72 5.20 -8.54
N ASN A 463 4.26 5.44 -7.35
CA ASN A 463 5.31 6.43 -7.14
C ASN A 463 6.57 6.09 -7.96
N VAL A 464 7.04 4.84 -7.83
CA VAL A 464 8.20 4.35 -8.58
C VAL A 464 7.94 4.42 -10.09
N TYR A 465 6.72 4.06 -10.51
CA TYR A 465 6.32 4.09 -11.90
C TYR A 465 6.34 5.51 -12.48
N ILE A 466 5.79 6.49 -11.76
CA ILE A 466 5.79 7.90 -12.17
C ILE A 466 7.21 8.42 -12.30
N HIS A 467 8.03 8.20 -11.27
CA HIS A 467 9.42 8.67 -11.26
C HIS A 467 10.29 8.02 -12.34
N THR A 468 9.96 6.81 -12.78
CA THR A 468 10.74 6.08 -13.80
C THR A 468 10.29 6.40 -15.23
N PHE A 469 8.98 6.51 -15.47
CA PHE A 469 8.44 6.52 -16.84
C PHE A 469 7.70 7.80 -17.24
N ILE A 470 7.28 8.63 -16.28
CA ILE A 470 6.38 9.77 -16.55
C ILE A 470 7.04 11.10 -16.20
N LYS A 471 7.78 11.18 -15.10
CA LYS A 471 8.34 12.43 -14.61
C LYS A 471 9.43 12.91 -15.56
N VAL A 472 9.12 13.94 -16.33
CA VAL A 472 10.09 14.70 -17.14
C VAL A 472 10.62 15.84 -16.26
N PRO A 473 11.94 16.12 -16.25
CA PRO A 473 12.47 17.26 -15.52
C PRO A 473 11.85 18.57 -16.03
N ASN A 474 11.25 19.35 -15.13
CA ASN A 474 10.70 20.66 -15.48
C ASN A 474 11.86 21.66 -15.69
N PRO A 475 12.07 22.16 -16.91
CA PRO A 475 13.20 23.04 -17.22
C PRO A 475 13.16 24.35 -16.42
N SER A 476 11.97 24.87 -16.09
CA SER A 476 11.83 26.09 -15.28
C SER A 476 12.30 25.89 -13.84
N LYS A 477 12.03 24.71 -13.25
CA LYS A 477 12.52 24.37 -11.90
C LYS A 477 14.03 24.17 -11.91
N LEU A 478 14.57 23.56 -12.96
CA LEU A 478 16.03 23.42 -13.15
C LEU A 478 16.69 24.80 -13.29
N LEU A 479 16.12 25.70 -14.09
CA LEU A 479 16.57 27.09 -14.25
C LEU A 479 16.54 27.85 -12.92
N GLN A 480 15.46 27.73 -12.14
CA GLN A 480 15.40 28.33 -10.81
C GLN A 480 16.51 27.79 -9.89
N GLN A 481 16.78 26.49 -9.90
CA GLN A 481 17.88 25.92 -9.12
C GLN A 481 19.24 26.47 -9.57
N ILE A 482 19.43 26.64 -10.89
CA ILE A 482 20.65 27.25 -11.43
C ILE A 482 20.77 28.71 -10.97
N PHE A 483 19.68 29.49 -10.97
CA PHE A 483 19.71 30.88 -10.52
C PHE A 483 20.00 31.05 -9.03
N TRP A 484 19.87 29.99 -8.22
CA TRP A 484 20.24 30.00 -6.81
C TRP A 484 21.74 29.74 -6.57
N LEU A 485 22.48 29.31 -7.59
CA LEU A 485 23.92 29.06 -7.50
C LEU A 485 24.71 30.39 -7.56
N PRO A 486 25.96 30.40 -7.06
CA PRO A 486 26.87 31.52 -7.30
C PRO A 486 27.08 31.78 -8.80
N VAL A 487 27.33 33.04 -9.17
CA VAL A 487 27.46 33.48 -10.57
C VAL A 487 28.53 32.68 -11.33
N GLU A 488 29.62 32.29 -10.67
CA GLU A 488 30.70 31.49 -11.26
C GLU A 488 30.22 30.09 -11.69
N GLU A 489 29.41 29.44 -10.85
CA GLU A 489 28.83 28.12 -11.15
C GLU A 489 27.75 28.21 -12.24
N GLN A 490 26.97 29.29 -12.25
CA GLN A 490 26.01 29.56 -13.34
C GLN A 490 26.73 29.68 -14.70
N LEU A 491 27.85 30.41 -14.73
CA LEU A 491 28.65 30.59 -15.94
C LEU A 491 29.25 29.27 -16.42
N TYR A 492 29.75 28.45 -15.49
CA TYR A 492 30.25 27.11 -15.80
C TYR A 492 29.18 26.21 -16.42
N ILE A 493 27.98 26.17 -15.82
CA ILE A 493 26.85 25.40 -16.36
C ILE A 493 26.47 25.89 -17.75
N PHE A 494 26.40 27.21 -17.95
CA PHE A 494 26.08 27.78 -19.26
C PHE A 494 27.12 27.41 -20.32
N GLN A 495 28.41 27.52 -20.02
CA GLN A 495 29.49 27.15 -20.94
C GLN A 495 29.48 25.65 -21.24
N SER A 496 29.33 24.80 -20.22
CA SER A 496 29.26 23.36 -20.39
C SER A 496 28.05 22.94 -21.24
N LEU A 497 26.88 23.54 -21.01
CA LEU A 497 25.67 23.27 -21.80
C LEU A 497 25.85 23.73 -23.25
N ARG A 498 26.43 24.91 -23.46
CA ARG A 498 26.74 25.45 -24.79
C ARG A 498 27.66 24.50 -25.56
N ASP A 499 28.75 24.05 -24.93
CA ASP A 499 29.76 23.23 -25.58
C ASP A 499 29.19 21.84 -25.95
N HIS A 500 28.39 21.21 -25.08
CA HIS A 500 27.72 19.93 -25.37
C HIS A 500 26.58 20.05 -26.40
N LEU A 501 25.82 21.15 -26.38
CA LEU A 501 24.77 21.39 -27.38
C LEU A 501 25.39 21.68 -28.75
N HIS A 502 26.55 22.33 -28.80
CA HIS A 502 27.27 22.60 -30.04
C HIS A 502 27.86 21.31 -30.64
N GLU A 503 28.27 20.33 -29.85
CA GLU A 503 28.63 18.99 -30.34
C GLU A 503 27.38 18.22 -30.82
N GLY A 504 26.32 18.19 -30.02
CA GLY A 504 25.10 17.43 -30.34
C GLY A 504 24.26 17.95 -31.52
N LEU A 505 24.32 19.26 -31.82
CA LEU A 505 23.66 19.88 -32.98
C LEU A 505 24.46 19.76 -34.28
N VAL A 506 25.76 19.47 -34.21
CA VAL A 506 26.61 19.22 -35.40
C VAL A 506 26.47 17.77 -35.88
N ASP A 507 26.07 16.85 -34.99
CA ASP A 507 25.85 15.43 -35.29
C ASP A 507 24.39 15.06 -35.69
N ALA A 508 23.44 16.02 -35.65
CA ALA A 508 22.03 15.83 -35.99
C ALA A 508 21.68 16.50 -37.34
#